data_AF-A0A2H0WH25-F1
#
_entry.id   AF-A0A2H0WH25-F1
#
_cell.length_a   1.000
_cell.length_b   1.000
_cell.length_c   1.000
_cell.angle_alpha   90.00
_cell.angle_beta   90.00
_cell.angle_gamma   90.00
#
_symmetry.space_group_name_H-M   'P 1'
#
loop_
_entity.id
_entity.type
_entity.pdbx_description
1 polymer ?
#
loop_
_entity_poly.entity_id
_entity_poly.type
_entity_poly.pdbx_seq_one_letter_code
_entity_poly.pdbx_strand_id
1 'polypeptide(L)'
;MNEDLALLPADAIKKYLTRRQQDLEVCQQALASRDFSRLEMVGHKIKGNGASFGYPELSQLGEVLEESAKCQNQTLAEESIRRFKDWMSHQHEAKENT
;
A
#
# COMPACT_ATOMS: atom_id res chain seq x y z
N MET A 1 0.38 19.27 -7.03
CA MET A 1 -0.69 18.34 -7.42
C MET A 1 -0.39 17.91 -8.85
N ASN A 2 -0.13 16.63 -9.09
CA ASN A 2 0.15 16.14 -10.45
C ASN A 2 -1.14 16.21 -11.27
N GLU A 3 -1.09 16.83 -12.45
CA GLU A 3 -2.22 17.03 -13.35
C GLU A 3 -2.88 15.72 -13.83
N ASP A 4 -2.24 14.56 -13.63
CA ASP A 4 -2.73 13.23 -14.02
C ASP A 4 -3.81 12.61 -13.11
N LEU A 5 -3.97 13.08 -11.87
CA LEU A 5 -5.00 12.55 -10.96
C LEU A 5 -6.44 12.92 -11.39
N ALA A 6 -6.58 13.88 -12.32
CA ALA A 6 -7.87 14.40 -12.77
C ALA A 6 -8.68 13.46 -13.70
N LEU A 7 -8.14 12.29 -14.07
CA LEU A 7 -8.77 11.37 -15.05
C LEU A 7 -9.46 10.14 -14.45
N LEU A 8 -9.27 9.83 -13.15
CA LEU A 8 -9.86 8.64 -12.54
C LEU A 8 -11.23 8.95 -11.91
N PRO A 9 -12.27 8.14 -12.19
CA PRO A 9 -13.56 8.28 -11.52
C PRO A 9 -13.43 8.14 -10.00
N ALA A 10 -14.13 9.00 -9.23
CA ALA A 10 -14.08 8.99 -7.77
C ALA A 10 -14.44 7.61 -7.16
N ASP A 11 -15.33 6.85 -7.79
CA ASP A 11 -15.69 5.50 -7.35
C ASP A 11 -14.57 4.47 -7.59
N ALA A 12 -13.75 4.66 -8.63
CA ALA A 12 -12.57 3.82 -8.86
C ALA A 12 -11.54 4.06 -7.75
N ILE A 13 -11.33 5.32 -7.37
CA ILE A 13 -10.44 5.71 -6.28
C ILE A 13 -10.94 5.14 -4.94
N LYS A 14 -12.23 5.28 -4.61
CA LYS A 14 -12.80 4.69 -3.39
C LYS A 14 -12.59 3.17 -3.32
N LYS A 15 -12.92 2.46 -4.39
CA LYS A 15 -12.72 0.99 -4.48
C LYS A 15 -11.25 0.61 -4.34
N TYR A 16 -10.35 1.41 -4.92
CA TYR A 16 -8.91 1.21 -4.79
C TYR A 16 -8.46 1.33 -3.33
N LEU A 17 -8.84 2.39 -2.64
CA LEU A 17 -8.49 2.61 -1.23
C LEU A 17 -9.08 1.52 -0.31
N THR A 18 -10.32 1.08 -0.54
CA THR A 18 -10.90 -0.06 0.19
C THR A 18 -10.06 -1.34 0.01
N ARG A 19 -9.56 -1.61 -1.20
CA ARG A 19 -8.68 -2.76 -1.45
C ARG A 19 -7.32 -2.60 -0.76
N ARG A 20 -6.77 -1.37 -0.68
CA ARG A 20 -5.52 -1.11 0.04
C ARG A 20 -5.66 -1.29 1.54
N GLN A 21 -6.81 -0.95 2.12
CA GLN A 21 -7.12 -1.26 3.52
C GLN A 21 -7.11 -2.78 3.77
N GLN A 22 -7.73 -3.57 2.89
CA GLN A 22 -7.72 -5.02 2.98
C GLN A 22 -6.30 -5.61 2.81
N ASP A 23 -5.52 -5.06 1.87
CA ASP A 23 -4.13 -5.49 1.68
C ASP A 23 -3.28 -5.21 2.94
N LEU A 24 -3.52 -4.08 3.64
CA LEU A 24 -2.84 -3.75 4.89
C LEU A 24 -3.18 -4.74 6.02
N GLU A 25 -4.45 -5.13 6.15
CA GLU A 25 -4.89 -6.16 7.12
C GLU A 25 -4.21 -7.51 6.84
N VAL A 26 -4.14 -7.91 5.56
CA VAL A 26 -3.42 -9.11 5.14
C VAL A 26 -1.94 -9.03 5.50
N CYS A 27 -1.30 -7.87 5.28
CA CYS A 27 0.10 -7.68 5.66
C CYS A 27 0.33 -7.84 7.16
N GLN A 28 -0.56 -7.28 8.00
CA GLN A 28 -0.43 -7.40 9.46
C GLN A 28 -0.56 -8.85 9.93
N GLN A 29 -1.50 -9.61 9.37
CA GLN A 29 -1.67 -11.03 9.68
C GLN A 29 -0.47 -11.87 9.20
N ALA A 30 0.00 -11.62 7.98
CA ALA A 30 1.16 -12.29 7.41
C ALA A 30 2.42 -12.00 8.23
N LEU A 31 2.60 -10.76 8.69
CA LEU A 31 3.74 -10.38 9.53
C LEU A 31 3.73 -11.10 10.88
N ALA A 32 2.57 -11.18 11.53
CA ALA A 32 2.42 -11.89 12.81
C ALA A 32 2.70 -13.40 12.69
N SER A 33 2.41 -13.99 11.53
CA SER A 33 2.67 -15.41 11.22
C SER A 33 3.99 -15.66 10.49
N ARG A 34 4.79 -14.62 10.21
CA ARG A 34 6.02 -14.69 9.40
C ARG A 34 5.81 -15.30 8.01
N ASP A 35 4.63 -15.09 7.42
CA ASP A 35 4.30 -15.49 6.06
C ASP A 35 4.87 -14.49 5.05
N PHE A 36 6.18 -14.58 4.82
CA PHE A 36 6.88 -13.71 3.88
C PHE A 36 6.40 -13.90 2.43
N SER A 37 5.97 -15.10 2.04
CA SER A 37 5.40 -15.33 0.72
C SER A 37 4.14 -14.49 0.49
N ARG A 38 3.30 -14.35 1.51
CA ARG A 38 2.12 -13.48 1.45
C ARG A 38 2.50 -12.00 1.40
N LEU A 39 3.50 -11.58 2.17
CA LEU A 39 4.02 -10.21 2.14
C LEU A 39 4.59 -9.84 0.76
N GLU A 40 5.35 -10.75 0.15
CA GLU A 40 5.90 -10.57 -1.20
C GLU A 40 4.78 -10.36 -2.22
N MET A 41 3.75 -11.21 -2.19
CA MET A 41 2.61 -11.13 -3.10
C MET A 41 1.86 -9.80 -2.96
N VAL A 42 1.64 -9.31 -1.73
CA VAL A 42 1.00 -8.01 -1.51
C VAL A 42 1.90 -6.86 -1.99
N GLY A 43 3.20 -6.90 -1.65
CA GLY A 43 4.20 -5.92 -2.10
C GLY A 43 4.23 -5.79 -3.63
N HIS A 44 4.32 -6.93 -4.32
CA HIS A 44 4.29 -6.98 -5.79
C HIS A 44 3.03 -6.34 -6.38
N LYS A 45 1.87 -6.67 -5.80
CA LYS A 45 0.57 -6.15 -6.25
C LYS A 45 0.48 -4.64 -6.10
N ILE A 46 0.83 -4.09 -4.93
CA ILE A 46 0.71 -2.64 -4.68
C ILE A 46 1.79 -1.85 -5.42
N LYS A 47 3.00 -2.40 -5.57
CA LYS A 47 4.04 -1.86 -6.46
C LYS A 47 3.53 -1.66 -7.88
N GLY A 48 2.85 -2.67 -8.42
CA GLY A 48 2.38 -2.65 -9.81
C GLY A 48 1.20 -1.74 -10.09
N ASN A 49 0.44 -1.31 -9.07
CA ASN A 49 -0.79 -0.53 -9.29
C ASN A 49 -0.87 0.81 -8.57
N GLY A 50 0.05 1.17 -7.66
CA GLY A 50 0.02 2.46 -6.98
C GLY A 50 0.08 3.65 -7.95
N ALA A 51 1.06 3.67 -8.84
CA ALA A 51 1.30 4.76 -9.77
C ALA A 51 0.15 4.92 -10.77
N SER A 52 -0.44 3.83 -11.23
CA SER A 52 -1.63 3.85 -12.11
C SER A 52 -2.85 4.50 -11.48
N PHE A 53 -2.88 4.61 -10.14
CA PHE A 53 -3.93 5.29 -9.39
C PHE A 53 -3.49 6.67 -8.85
N GLY A 54 -2.33 7.17 -9.28
CA GLY A 54 -1.80 8.47 -8.85
C GLY A 54 -1.06 8.45 -7.52
N TYR A 55 -0.67 7.27 -7.03
CA TYR A 55 0.04 7.05 -5.76
C TYR A 55 1.43 6.45 -5.99
N PRO A 56 2.38 7.18 -6.60
CA PRO A 56 3.74 6.69 -6.82
C PRO A 56 4.45 6.33 -5.51
N GLU A 57 4.18 7.04 -4.43
CA GLU A 57 4.73 6.75 -3.10
C GLU A 57 4.28 5.38 -2.56
N LEU A 58 3.04 4.98 -2.84
CA LEU A 58 2.55 3.65 -2.47
C LEU A 58 3.24 2.56 -3.32
N SER A 59 3.58 2.86 -4.57
CA SER A 59 4.33 1.92 -5.42
C SER A 59 5.71 1.66 -4.85
N GLN A 60 6.40 2.71 -4.39
CA GLN A 60 7.70 2.60 -3.73
C GLN A 60 7.61 1.81 -2.42
N LEU A 61 6.56 2.02 -1.61
CA LEU A 61 6.33 1.21 -0.42
C LEU A 61 6.13 -0.27 -0.76
N GLY A 62 5.44 -0.56 -1.86
CA GLY A 62 5.28 -1.92 -2.39
C GLY A 62 6.57 -2.61 -2.78
N GLU A 63 7.46 -1.87 -3.43
CA GLU A 63 8.79 -2.35 -3.80
C GLU A 63 9.62 -2.72 -2.56
N VAL A 64 9.71 -1.82 -1.57
CA VAL A 64 10.45 -2.09 -0.34
C VAL A 64 9.84 -3.28 0.43
N LEU A 65 8.50 -3.37 0.49
CA LEU A 65 7.83 -4.51 1.12
C LEU A 65 8.14 -5.82 0.39
N GLU A 66 8.04 -5.85 -0.94
CA GLU A 66 8.35 -7.02 -1.76
C GLU A 66 9.80 -7.48 -1.54
N GLU A 67 10.76 -6.56 -1.58
CA GLU A 67 12.18 -6.86 -1.34
C GLU A 67 12.44 -7.34 0.08
N SER A 68 11.84 -6.69 1.09
CA SER A 68 11.97 -7.11 2.49
C SER A 68 11.45 -8.52 2.71
N ALA A 69 10.37 -8.89 2.03
CA ALA A 69 9.77 -10.22 2.10
C ALA A 69 10.66 -11.28 1.42
N LYS A 70 11.19 -10.99 0.22
CA LYS A 70 12.13 -11.87 -0.48
C LYS A 70 13.40 -12.15 0.33
N CYS A 71 13.90 -11.13 1.02
CA CYS A 71 15.05 -11.24 1.90
C CYS A 71 14.70 -11.74 3.32
N GLN A 72 13.42 -12.00 3.62
CA GLN A 72 12.90 -12.34 4.95
C GLN A 72 13.36 -11.37 6.06
N ASN A 73 13.55 -10.10 5.71
CA ASN A 73 13.96 -9.05 6.62
C ASN A 73 12.75 -8.54 7.40
N GLN A 74 12.50 -9.17 8.55
CA GLN A 74 11.38 -8.86 9.43
C GLN A 74 11.30 -7.38 9.82
N THR A 75 12.42 -6.77 10.21
CA THR A 75 12.47 -5.36 10.65
C THR A 75 12.08 -4.42 9.52
N LEU A 76 12.59 -4.65 8.31
CA LEU A 76 12.25 -3.83 7.15
C LEU A 76 10.80 -4.05 6.70
N ALA A 77 10.28 -5.28 6.81
CA ALA A 77 8.87 -5.57 6.54
C ALA A 77 7.95 -4.85 7.54
N GLU A 78 8.27 -4.89 8.84
CA GLU A 78 7.56 -4.15 9.89
C GLU A 78 7.54 -2.64 9.61
N GLU A 79 8.69 -2.06 9.27
CA GLU A 79 8.78 -0.65 8.93
C GLU A 79 7.95 -0.30 7.69
N SER A 80 8.01 -1.12 6.64
CA SER A 80 7.26 -0.92 5.40
C SER A 80 5.76 -0.98 5.65
N ILE A 81 5.28 -1.93 6.46
CA ILE A 81 3.86 -2.07 6.83
C ILE A 81 3.40 -0.89 7.69
N ARG A 82 4.24 -0.40 8.60
CA ARG A 82 3.95 0.81 9.37
C ARG A 82 3.78 2.02 8.45
N ARG A 83 4.71 2.23 7.51
CA ARG A 83 4.63 3.34 6.53
C ARG A 83 3.39 3.21 5.63
N PHE A 84 3.00 2.00 5.25
CA PHE A 84 1.77 1.76 4.49
C PHE A 84 0.52 2.13 5.32
N LYS A 85 0.49 1.79 6.61
CA LYS A 85 -0.58 2.23 7.53
C LYS A 85 -0.65 3.75 7.67
N ASP A 86 0.48 4.41 7.83
CA ASP A 86 0.55 5.86 7.93
C ASP A 86 0.04 6.52 6.64
N TRP A 87 0.48 6.01 5.47
CA TRP A 87 -0.01 6.46 4.17
C TRP A 87 -1.53 6.31 4.03
N MET A 88 -2.11 5.18 4.47
CA MET A 88 -3.56 4.94 4.42
C MET A 88 -4.35 5.93 5.29
N SER A 89 -3.83 6.27 6.47
CA SER A 89 -4.50 7.23 7.39
C SER A 89 -4.65 8.61 6.75
N HIS A 90 -3.61 9.09 6.06
CA HIS A 90 -3.64 10.36 5.35
C HIS A 90 -4.60 10.38 4.13
N GLN A 91 -4.96 9.21 3.58
CA GLN A 91 -5.97 9.15 2.51
C GLN A 91 -7.40 9.41 3.01
N HIS A 92 -7.66 9.22 4.31
CA HIS A 92 -8.97 9.48 4.92
C HIS A 92 -9.11 10.94 5.39
N GLU A 93 -8.04 11.58 5.85
CA GLU A 93 -8.03 12.97 6.33
C GLU A 93 -8.33 14.00 5.23
N ALA A 94 -8.05 13.66 3.97
CA ALA A 94 -8.29 14.54 2.82
C ALA A 94 -9.78 14.78 2.49
N LYS A 95 -10.73 14.21 3.26
CA LYS A 95 -12.18 14.32 2.99
C LYS A 95 -13.01 15.06 4.03
N GLU A 96 -12.44 15.50 5.15
CA GLU A 96 -13.20 16.23 6.19
C GLU A 96 -13.11 17.76 6.09
N ASN A 97 -12.43 18.31 5.08
CA ASN A 97 -12.17 19.75 4.97
C ASN A 97 -12.69 20.39 3.67
N THR A 98 -13.78 19.86 3.08
CA THR A 98 -14.46 20.49 1.92
C THR A 98 -15.96 20.37 2.03
#